data_AF-T1HL04-F1
#
_entry.id   AF-T1HL04-F1
#
_cell.length_a   1.000
_cell.length_b   1.000
_cell.length_c   1.000
_cell.angle_alpha   90.00
_cell.angle_beta   90.00
_cell.angle_gamma   90.00
#
_symmetry.space_group_name_H-M   'P 1'
#
loop_
_entity.id
_entity.type
_entity.pdbx_description
1 polymer ?
#
loop_
_entity_poly.entity_id
_entity_poly.type
_entity_poly.pdbx_seq_one_letter_code
_entity_poly.pdbx_strand_id
1 'polypeptide(L)'
;QSEWQVHKGIFKCLVSLSPGTNNIRLNYKNANKTLTIVFRHHSTELYIIPVYLICDGHDGRFQSPIGSDNSVENACLKIGLGVQLIQCIFGEKLKENGFTKKSFQIENDLFDTAPLCRIFHSKLSMADARRWDQTKLWEYFGRELMLSELGSENKKFLAFLSCTLWDGNKVIGDPALAGGGLALVGTGCLHTWPTSLEQVVSCFTNETKIDPSLLDNSYYRGTYGGCYSTTLGSVCHEVGHMFNLGHTETGIMSRGFDYTNLVFTTENIHLLPMLEVRPNNPTEIVLVKPLIRAKYTEDDLTHLTYACAAILAHHKWFNDEKKLPSSIYYDSIRSIVTSDAGLKVVQVRGVCGAVLKSWEVGMKALCKHLVLPRTYQNKAATLIAIDANGIILTQQI
;
A
#
# COMPACT_ATOMS: atom_id res chain seq x y z
N GLN A 1 -4.25 30.04 1.10
CA GLN A 1 -4.77 29.98 -0.29
C GLN A 1 -3.73 29.23 -1.08
N SER A 2 -4.12 28.22 -1.85
CA SER A 2 -3.22 27.37 -2.63
C SER A 2 -3.65 27.42 -4.09
N GLU A 3 -2.71 27.26 -5.01
CA GLU A 3 -2.95 27.27 -6.46
C GLU A 3 -2.62 25.91 -7.05
N TRP A 4 -3.42 25.46 -8.01
CA TRP A 4 -3.25 24.18 -8.67
C TRP A 4 -3.31 24.34 -10.18
N GLN A 5 -2.49 23.58 -10.89
CA GLN A 5 -2.50 23.57 -12.34
C GLN A 5 -3.75 22.85 -12.86
N VAL A 6 -4.33 23.42 -13.92
CA VAL A 6 -5.47 22.84 -14.64
C VAL A 6 -4.96 22.35 -15.99
N HIS A 7 -5.04 21.05 -16.24
CA HIS A 7 -4.65 20.43 -17.50
C HIS A 7 -5.89 19.91 -18.24
N LYS A 8 -6.11 20.37 -19.47
CA LYS A 8 -7.27 19.98 -20.31
C LYS A 8 -8.64 20.07 -19.59
N GLY A 9 -8.81 21.07 -18.74
CA GLY A 9 -10.05 21.28 -17.97
C GLY A 9 -10.20 20.41 -16.72
N ILE A 10 -9.18 19.64 -16.35
CA ILE A 10 -9.14 18.78 -15.16
C ILE A 10 -8.05 19.31 -14.22
N PHE A 11 -8.28 19.22 -12.92
CA PHE A 11 -7.29 19.48 -11.88
C PHE A 11 -7.39 18.41 -10.80
N LYS A 12 -6.28 18.16 -10.09
CA LYS A 12 -6.22 17.35 -8.88
C LYS A 12 -5.59 18.19 -7.78
N CYS A 13 -6.13 18.09 -6.58
CA CYS A 13 -5.62 18.83 -5.42
C CYS A 13 -5.62 17.93 -4.20
N LEU A 14 -4.56 18.07 -3.39
CA LEU A 14 -4.47 17.46 -2.07
C LEU A 14 -4.80 18.51 -1.02
N VAL A 15 -5.61 18.12 -0.04
CA VAL A 15 -6.07 19.00 1.03
C VAL A 15 -6.11 18.17 2.32
N SER A 16 -5.46 18.64 3.38
CA SER A 16 -5.63 18.07 4.71
C SER A 16 -7.04 18.34 5.23
N LEU A 17 -7.71 17.29 5.71
CA LEU A 17 -9.04 17.40 6.29
C LEU A 17 -8.94 17.29 7.81
N SER A 18 -9.74 18.08 8.52
CA SER A 18 -9.94 17.90 9.96
C SER A 18 -11.16 17.01 10.21
N PRO A 19 -11.21 16.26 11.33
CA PRO A 19 -12.41 15.52 11.71
C PRO A 19 -13.64 16.44 11.76
N GLY A 20 -14.76 15.98 11.20
CA GLY A 20 -15.98 16.77 11.06
C GLY A 20 -16.14 17.41 9.68
N THR A 21 -16.74 18.60 9.64
CA THR A 21 -17.16 19.26 8.40
C THR A 21 -16.08 20.18 7.86
N ASN A 22 -15.62 19.93 6.64
CA ASN A 22 -14.63 20.72 5.92
C ASN A 22 -15.30 21.42 4.73
N ASN A 23 -15.19 22.74 4.66
CA ASN A 23 -15.73 23.53 3.55
C ASN A 23 -14.61 23.99 2.64
N ILE A 24 -14.48 23.36 1.47
CA ILE A 24 -13.44 23.65 0.48
C ILE A 24 -14.04 24.59 -0.56
N ARG A 25 -13.50 25.80 -0.65
CA ARG A 25 -13.91 26.79 -1.66
C ARG A 25 -12.93 26.78 -2.83
N LEU A 26 -13.45 26.47 -4.00
CA LEU A 26 -12.74 26.49 -5.26
C LEU A 26 -13.09 27.78 -6.00
N ASN A 27 -12.07 28.51 -6.44
CA ASN A 27 -12.24 29.74 -7.21
C ASN A 27 -11.49 29.60 -8.54
N TYR A 28 -12.17 29.90 -9.65
CA TYR A 28 -11.56 29.92 -10.98
C TYR A 28 -12.14 31.07 -11.80
N LYS A 29 -11.32 32.09 -12.07
CA LYS A 29 -11.78 33.35 -12.69
C LYS A 29 -12.98 33.92 -11.91
N ASN A 30 -14.14 34.04 -12.56
CA ASN A 30 -15.37 34.55 -11.95
C ASN A 30 -16.27 33.44 -11.38
N ALA A 31 -15.88 32.17 -11.51
CA ALA A 31 -16.62 31.04 -10.97
C ALA A 31 -16.14 30.69 -9.57
N ASN A 32 -17.09 30.42 -8.67
CA ASN A 32 -16.82 29.86 -7.35
C ASN A 32 -17.65 28.58 -7.15
N LYS A 33 -17.09 27.63 -6.43
CA LYS A 33 -17.78 26.40 -6.03
C LYS A 33 -17.35 26.02 -4.62
N THR A 34 -18.31 25.74 -3.75
CA THR A 34 -18.03 25.20 -2.41
C THR A 34 -18.31 23.71 -2.41
N LEU A 35 -17.35 22.93 -1.93
CA LEU A 35 -17.48 21.51 -1.65
C LEU A 35 -17.50 21.32 -0.13
N THR A 36 -18.47 20.58 0.38
CA THR A 36 -18.55 20.24 1.80
C THR A 36 -18.21 18.77 1.96
N ILE A 37 -17.12 18.47 2.68
CA ILE A 37 -16.63 17.12 2.93
C ILE A 37 -16.72 16.85 4.43
N VAL A 38 -17.41 15.77 4.81
CA VAL A 38 -17.44 15.30 6.19
C VAL A 38 -16.40 14.19 6.33
N PHE A 39 -15.33 14.46 7.07
CA PHE A 39 -14.28 13.51 7.38
C PHE A 39 -14.52 12.90 8.76
N ARG A 40 -14.39 11.57 8.88
CA ARG A 40 -14.59 10.83 10.13
C ARG A 40 -13.62 9.68 10.20
N HIS A 41 -13.10 9.44 11.40
CA HIS A 41 -12.37 8.25 11.77
C HIS A 41 -13.35 7.08 11.98
N HIS A 42 -12.86 5.86 11.77
CA HIS A 42 -13.60 4.65 12.12
C HIS A 42 -13.63 4.50 13.64
N SER A 43 -14.79 4.12 14.17
CA SER A 43 -14.98 3.77 15.56
C SER A 43 -14.43 2.37 15.84
N THR A 44 -13.10 2.25 15.91
CA THR A 44 -12.37 1.01 16.21
C THR A 44 -11.00 1.33 16.81
N GLU A 45 -10.44 0.39 17.58
CA GLU A 45 -9.08 0.49 18.12
C GLU A 45 -8.00 -0.02 17.15
N LEU A 46 -8.38 -0.41 15.94
CA LEU A 46 -7.47 -0.97 14.94
C LEU A 46 -6.77 0.13 14.13
N TYR A 47 -5.43 0.17 14.16
CA TYR A 47 -4.63 1.14 13.41
C TYR A 47 -3.21 0.66 13.09
N ILE A 48 -2.63 1.22 12.02
CA ILE A 48 -1.24 0.98 11.64
C ILE A 48 -0.32 1.95 12.39
N ILE A 49 0.85 1.48 12.79
CA ILE A 49 1.99 2.31 13.20
C ILE A 49 3.01 2.32 12.05
N PRO A 50 3.22 3.46 11.37
CA PRO A 50 4.38 3.65 10.53
C PRO A 50 5.65 3.71 11.39
N VAL A 51 6.67 2.93 11.06
CA VAL A 51 7.89 2.79 11.86
C VAL A 51 9.13 2.99 11.00
N TYR A 52 10.07 3.80 11.47
CA TYR A 52 11.42 3.86 10.93
C TYR A 52 12.34 3.02 11.83
N LEU A 53 12.77 1.87 11.30
CA LEU A 53 13.57 0.87 12.00
C LEU A 53 15.06 1.17 11.86
N ILE A 54 15.71 1.48 12.97
CA ILE A 54 17.16 1.72 13.04
C ILE A 54 17.84 0.51 13.67
N CYS A 55 18.63 -0.20 12.88
CA CYS A 55 19.44 -1.33 13.35
C CYS A 55 20.57 -0.87 14.28
N ASP A 56 21.00 -1.77 15.17
CA ASP A 56 22.14 -1.55 16.04
C ASP A 56 23.42 -1.25 15.23
N GLY A 57 24.15 -0.22 15.65
CA GLY A 57 25.32 0.31 14.94
C GLY A 57 25.03 1.15 13.69
N HIS A 58 23.76 1.42 13.34
CA HIS A 58 23.39 2.35 12.26
C HIS A 58 23.18 3.78 12.80
N ASP A 59 23.62 4.78 12.05
CA ASP A 59 23.49 6.20 12.42
C ASP A 59 22.08 6.78 12.18
N GLY A 60 21.19 5.96 11.64
CA GLY A 60 19.80 6.30 11.33
C GLY A 60 19.62 7.08 10.01
N ARG A 61 20.68 7.44 9.29
CA ARG A 61 20.56 8.25 8.07
C ARG A 61 20.27 7.36 6.85
N PHE A 62 19.19 7.62 6.13
CA PHE A 62 18.90 6.87 4.90
C PHE A 62 19.81 7.32 3.74
N GLN A 63 19.99 6.50 2.72
CA GLN A 63 20.84 6.87 1.58
C GLN A 63 20.19 7.99 0.75
N SER A 64 20.97 9.03 0.45
CA SER A 64 20.51 10.22 -0.28
C SER A 64 21.66 10.88 -1.06
N PRO A 65 21.36 11.82 -1.99
CA PRO A 65 22.38 12.61 -2.66
C PRO A 65 23.24 13.43 -1.68
N ILE A 66 24.48 13.70 -2.05
CA ILE A 66 25.40 14.51 -1.24
C ILE A 66 24.76 15.89 -0.96
N GLY A 67 24.78 16.30 0.31
CA GLY A 67 24.22 17.58 0.76
C GLY A 67 22.71 17.59 0.95
N SER A 68 22.01 16.49 0.67
CA SER A 68 20.58 16.35 0.97
C SER A 68 20.35 16.01 2.45
N ASP A 69 19.22 16.46 2.99
CA ASP A 69 18.81 16.06 4.32
C ASP A 69 18.33 14.61 4.33
N ASN A 70 19.07 13.77 5.03
CA ASN A 70 18.77 12.37 5.28
C ASN A 70 18.71 12.01 6.76
N SER A 71 18.32 12.97 7.60
CA SER A 71 18.15 12.72 9.02
C SER A 71 17.00 11.73 9.31
N VAL A 72 16.98 11.24 10.55
CA VAL A 72 15.90 10.39 11.08
C VAL A 72 14.56 11.15 11.04
N GLU A 73 14.57 12.42 11.41
CA GLU A 73 13.39 13.29 11.40
C GLU A 73 12.85 13.45 9.98
N ASN A 74 13.72 13.66 9.00
CA ASN A 74 13.34 13.76 7.60
C ASN A 74 12.71 12.45 7.10
N ALA A 75 13.30 11.30 7.47
CA ALA A 75 12.76 9.99 7.14
C ALA A 75 11.33 9.83 7.67
N CYS A 76 11.11 10.17 8.94
CA CYS A 76 9.80 10.09 9.58
C CYS A 76 8.75 11.01 8.92
N LEU A 77 9.12 12.23 8.52
CA LEU A 77 8.23 13.14 7.78
C LEU A 77 7.81 12.55 6.43
N LYS A 78 8.80 12.05 5.65
CA LYS A 78 8.55 11.44 4.34
C LYS A 78 7.66 10.20 4.46
N ILE A 79 7.98 9.31 5.40
CA ILE A 79 7.20 8.09 5.66
C ILE A 79 5.77 8.46 6.06
N GLY A 80 5.62 9.33 7.06
CA GLY A 80 4.32 9.76 7.57
C GLY A 80 3.39 10.28 6.48
N LEU A 81 3.90 11.22 5.67
CA LEU A 81 3.16 11.77 4.52
C LEU A 81 2.85 10.68 3.48
N GLY A 82 3.82 9.82 3.16
CA GLY A 82 3.61 8.72 2.21
C GLY A 82 2.50 7.76 2.64
N VAL A 83 2.38 7.44 3.93
CA VAL A 83 1.28 6.59 4.43
C VAL A 83 -0.07 7.30 4.30
N GLN A 84 -0.15 8.61 4.56
CA GLN A 84 -1.38 9.39 4.36
C GLN A 84 -1.80 9.43 2.87
N LEU A 85 -0.83 9.52 1.96
CA LEU A 85 -1.10 9.42 0.51
C LEU A 85 -1.59 8.02 0.13
N ILE A 86 -1.05 6.96 0.73
CA ILE A 86 -1.56 5.59 0.55
C ILE A 86 -2.99 5.46 1.08
N GLN A 87 -3.33 6.09 2.21
CA GLN A 87 -4.72 6.14 2.68
C GLN A 87 -5.65 6.75 1.62
N CYS A 88 -5.20 7.83 0.94
CA CYS A 88 -5.93 8.44 -0.17
C CYS A 88 -6.11 7.49 -1.35
N ILE A 89 -5.06 6.78 -1.76
CA ILE A 89 -5.11 5.79 -2.85
C ILE A 89 -6.20 4.76 -2.54
N PHE A 90 -6.13 4.08 -1.40
CA PHE A 90 -7.14 3.06 -1.06
C PHE A 90 -8.56 3.63 -1.00
N GLY A 91 -8.73 4.84 -0.45
CA GLY A 91 -10.02 5.52 -0.41
C GLY A 91 -10.63 5.77 -1.78
N GLU A 92 -9.86 6.33 -2.71
CA GLU A 92 -10.33 6.57 -4.08
C GLU A 92 -10.55 5.27 -4.85
N LYS A 93 -9.64 4.29 -4.73
CA LYS A 93 -9.78 3.01 -5.45
C LYS A 93 -10.93 2.14 -4.96
N LEU A 94 -11.34 2.29 -3.69
CA LEU A 94 -12.60 1.73 -3.19
C LEU A 94 -13.82 2.42 -3.79
N LYS A 95 -13.81 3.76 -3.84
CA LYS A 95 -14.90 4.56 -4.42
C LYS A 95 -15.10 4.27 -5.90
N GLU A 96 -14.03 4.18 -6.68
CA GLU A 96 -14.05 3.82 -8.11
C GLU A 96 -14.65 2.43 -8.35
N ASN A 97 -14.52 1.51 -7.39
CA ASN A 97 -15.14 0.18 -7.44
C ASN A 97 -16.60 0.17 -6.94
N GLY A 98 -17.20 1.33 -6.65
CA GLY A 98 -18.58 1.45 -6.19
C GLY A 98 -18.79 1.21 -4.70
N PHE A 99 -17.72 1.16 -3.90
CA PHE A 99 -17.81 1.08 -2.44
C PHE A 99 -17.75 2.48 -1.80
N THR A 100 -18.05 2.56 -0.51
CA THR A 100 -17.86 3.80 0.25
C THR A 100 -16.39 4.20 0.25
N LYS A 101 -16.11 5.50 0.02
CA LYS A 101 -14.76 6.07 0.14
C LYS A 101 -14.29 5.99 1.59
N LYS A 102 -13.39 5.06 1.88
CA LYS A 102 -12.84 4.81 3.22
C LYS A 102 -11.46 4.17 3.11
N SER A 103 -10.67 4.26 4.17
CA SER A 103 -9.33 3.67 4.22
C SER A 103 -9.05 3.02 5.57
N PHE A 104 -7.85 2.50 5.78
CA PHE A 104 -7.38 2.15 7.11
C PHE A 104 -7.03 3.41 7.94
N GLN A 105 -6.78 3.23 9.24
CA GLN A 105 -6.32 4.30 10.13
C GLN A 105 -4.86 4.11 10.52
N ILE A 106 -4.16 5.21 10.77
CA ILE A 106 -2.84 5.23 11.40
C ILE A 106 -2.94 5.75 12.83
N GLU A 107 -1.93 5.49 13.67
CA GLU A 107 -1.94 5.89 15.08
C GLU A 107 -2.24 7.39 15.30
N ASN A 108 -1.65 8.26 14.47
CA ASN A 108 -1.88 9.71 14.54
C ASN A 108 -3.34 10.11 14.22
N ASP A 109 -4.10 9.30 13.49
CA ASP A 109 -5.52 9.55 13.24
C ASP A 109 -6.37 9.45 14.53
N LEU A 110 -5.92 8.64 15.49
CA LEU A 110 -6.64 8.42 16.76
C LEU A 110 -6.08 9.25 17.91
N PHE A 111 -4.79 9.59 17.84
CA PHE A 111 -4.08 10.28 18.90
C PHE A 111 -3.29 11.44 18.30
N ASP A 112 -3.83 12.66 18.40
CA ASP A 112 -3.21 13.88 17.85
C ASP A 112 -1.76 14.11 18.35
N THR A 113 -1.42 13.57 19.52
CA THR A 113 -0.07 13.64 20.11
C THR A 113 0.90 12.58 19.59
N ALA A 114 0.42 11.54 18.92
CA ALA A 114 1.27 10.50 18.36
C ALA A 114 1.97 11.00 17.09
N PRO A 115 3.25 10.65 16.86
CA PRO A 115 3.94 11.05 15.64
C PRO A 115 3.37 10.32 14.42
N LEU A 116 3.51 10.93 13.24
CA LEU A 116 3.12 10.29 11.97
C LEU A 116 3.97 9.04 11.65
N CYS A 117 5.18 8.96 12.20
CA CYS A 117 6.06 7.80 12.10
C CYS A 117 6.88 7.68 13.39
N ARG A 118 6.89 6.48 13.98
CA ARG A 118 7.69 6.18 15.18
C ARG A 118 9.09 5.75 14.81
N ILE A 119 10.07 6.19 15.59
CA ILE A 119 11.43 5.66 15.53
C ILE A 119 11.47 4.41 16.39
N PHE A 120 12.08 3.33 15.88
CA PHE A 120 12.28 2.11 16.64
C PHE A 120 13.72 1.64 16.48
N HIS A 121 14.44 1.53 17.60
CA HIS A 121 15.80 1.01 17.64
C HIS A 121 15.78 -0.50 17.85
N SER A 122 16.24 -1.23 16.84
CA SER A 122 16.33 -2.69 16.87
C SER A 122 17.63 -3.15 17.51
N LYS A 123 17.60 -4.33 18.13
CA LYS A 123 18.79 -5.04 18.62
C LYS A 123 19.54 -5.78 17.50
N LEU A 124 18.97 -5.87 16.29
CA LEU A 124 19.64 -6.48 15.15
C LEU A 124 20.76 -5.57 14.66
N SER A 125 21.97 -6.10 14.53
CA SER A 125 23.09 -5.33 13.97
C SER A 125 22.86 -4.97 12.50
N MET A 126 23.35 -3.80 12.08
CA MET A 126 23.33 -3.39 10.66
C MET A 126 23.98 -4.43 9.75
N ALA A 127 25.08 -5.05 10.20
CA ALA A 127 25.82 -6.06 9.44
C ALA A 127 24.99 -7.33 9.22
N ASP A 128 24.25 -7.77 10.23
CA ASP A 128 23.32 -8.91 10.09
C ASP A 128 22.12 -8.55 9.23
N ALA A 129 21.54 -7.37 9.45
CA ALA A 129 20.39 -6.89 8.69
C ALA A 129 20.67 -6.84 7.17
N ARG A 130 21.88 -6.43 6.78
CA ARG A 130 22.32 -6.40 5.36
C ARG A 130 22.69 -7.77 4.79
N ARG A 131 22.90 -8.78 5.65
CA ARG A 131 23.25 -10.16 5.23
C ARG A 131 22.03 -11.05 5.08
N TRP A 132 20.98 -10.81 5.86
CA TRP A 132 19.80 -11.67 5.89
C TRP A 132 18.88 -11.43 4.70
N ASP A 133 18.16 -12.46 4.29
CA ASP A 133 17.07 -12.34 3.33
C ASP A 133 15.85 -11.66 3.97
N GLN A 134 14.94 -11.20 3.11
CA GLN A 134 13.74 -10.48 3.52
C GLN A 134 12.80 -11.28 4.43
N THR A 135 12.71 -12.61 4.28
CA THR A 135 11.84 -13.44 5.10
C THR A 135 12.36 -13.47 6.53
N LYS A 136 13.67 -13.70 6.70
CA LYS A 136 14.30 -13.70 8.01
C LYS A 136 14.25 -12.33 8.68
N LEU A 137 14.40 -11.25 7.91
CA LEU A 137 14.22 -9.89 8.41
C LEU A 137 12.78 -9.65 8.88
N TRP A 138 11.79 -10.02 8.07
CA TRP A 138 10.37 -9.87 8.38
C TRP A 138 9.98 -10.64 9.64
N GLU A 139 10.43 -11.89 9.78
CA GLU A 139 10.18 -12.70 10.98
C GLU A 139 10.83 -12.12 12.23
N TYR A 140 12.07 -11.62 12.11
CA TYR A 140 12.79 -11.03 13.22
C TYR A 140 12.13 -9.74 13.69
N PHE A 141 11.94 -8.76 12.81
CA PHE A 141 11.36 -7.47 13.16
C PHE A 141 9.90 -7.59 13.58
N GLY A 142 9.14 -8.50 12.95
CA GLY A 142 7.76 -8.79 13.37
C GLY A 142 7.72 -9.28 14.82
N ARG A 143 8.60 -10.19 15.19
CA ARG A 143 8.72 -10.66 16.58
C ARG A 143 9.18 -9.55 17.51
N GLU A 144 10.20 -8.79 17.13
CA GLU A 144 10.79 -7.76 17.97
C GLU A 144 9.79 -6.63 18.25
N LEU A 145 9.07 -6.14 17.24
CA LEU A 145 8.03 -5.13 17.38
C LEU A 145 6.88 -5.63 18.28
N MET A 146 6.45 -6.88 18.09
CA MET A 146 5.37 -7.48 18.90
C MET A 146 5.76 -7.73 20.36
N LEU A 147 7.05 -7.96 20.65
CA LEU A 147 7.57 -8.10 22.02
C LEU A 147 7.94 -6.76 22.68
N SER A 148 7.87 -5.65 21.93
CA SER A 148 8.12 -4.31 22.45
C SER A 148 6.87 -3.70 23.09
N GLU A 149 7.03 -2.51 23.68
CA GLU A 149 5.91 -1.71 24.23
C GLU A 149 4.87 -1.30 23.16
N LEU A 150 5.24 -1.32 21.88
CA LEU A 150 4.30 -1.06 20.80
C LEU A 150 3.39 -2.26 20.49
N GLY A 151 3.80 -3.48 20.86
CA GLY A 151 3.15 -4.73 20.49
C GLY A 151 1.69 -4.84 20.93
N SER A 152 0.81 -5.20 20.00
CA SER A 152 -0.61 -5.45 20.25
C SER A 152 -1.28 -6.11 19.05
N GLU A 153 -2.28 -6.97 19.28
CA GLU A 153 -3.09 -7.57 18.21
C GLU A 153 -4.00 -6.54 17.50
N ASN A 154 -4.24 -5.39 18.13
CA ASN A 154 -4.99 -4.28 17.55
C ASN A 154 -4.12 -3.37 16.68
N LYS A 155 -2.82 -3.66 16.55
CA LYS A 155 -1.87 -2.85 15.81
C LYS A 155 -1.20 -3.65 14.70
N LYS A 156 -0.94 -2.96 13.60
CA LYS A 156 -0.13 -3.44 12.48
C LYS A 156 1.04 -2.49 12.28
N PHE A 157 2.16 -2.99 11.79
CA PHE A 157 3.35 -2.19 11.59
C PHE A 157 3.64 -2.04 10.10
N LEU A 158 3.86 -0.81 9.66
CA LEU A 158 4.44 -0.53 8.35
C LEU A 158 5.84 0.02 8.60
N ALA A 159 6.84 -0.85 8.44
CA ALA A 159 8.19 -0.60 8.90
C ALA A 159 9.17 -0.38 7.74
N PHE A 160 9.99 0.67 7.87
CA PHE A 160 10.98 1.10 6.90
C PHE A 160 12.38 0.87 7.46
N LEU A 161 13.18 0.02 6.81
CA LEU A 161 14.51 -0.34 7.26
C LEU A 161 15.53 0.75 6.93
N SER A 162 16.14 1.37 7.95
CA SER A 162 17.04 2.52 7.77
C SER A 162 18.33 2.15 7.03
N CYS A 163 18.78 0.90 7.14
CA CYS A 163 20.10 0.48 6.67
C CYS A 163 20.12 -0.07 5.24
N THR A 164 19.10 0.22 4.43
CA THR A 164 19.12 -0.03 2.98
C THR A 164 20.30 0.71 2.35
N LEU A 165 21.07 0.03 1.51
CA LEU A 165 22.22 0.61 0.84
C LEU A 165 22.33 0.12 -0.61
N TRP A 166 22.49 1.05 -1.53
CA TRP A 166 23.03 0.81 -2.85
C TRP A 166 24.54 1.07 -2.84
N ASP A 167 25.34 0.07 -3.18
CA ASP A 167 26.81 0.15 -3.17
C ASP A 167 27.42 0.53 -4.54
N GLY A 168 26.59 0.88 -5.52
CA GLY A 168 26.99 1.10 -6.92
C GLY A 168 26.82 -0.12 -7.82
N ASN A 169 26.55 -1.30 -7.25
CA ASN A 169 26.38 -2.55 -8.00
C ASN A 169 25.12 -3.33 -7.59
N LYS A 170 24.82 -3.40 -6.29
CA LYS A 170 23.63 -4.07 -5.77
C LYS A 170 23.01 -3.30 -4.62
N VAL A 171 21.72 -3.54 -4.42
CA VAL A 171 21.01 -3.11 -3.23
C VAL A 171 21.14 -4.18 -2.13
N ILE A 172 21.37 -3.75 -0.89
CA ILE A 172 21.43 -4.62 0.30
C ILE A 172 20.52 -4.04 1.41
N GLY A 173 19.89 -4.93 2.18
CA GLY A 173 18.94 -4.52 3.22
C GLY A 173 17.72 -3.79 2.67
N ASP A 174 17.17 -4.25 1.55
CA ASP A 174 15.98 -3.67 0.89
C ASP A 174 14.85 -4.70 0.83
N PRO A 175 14.24 -5.05 1.97
CA PRO A 175 13.08 -5.95 1.98
C PRO A 175 11.90 -5.30 1.25
N ALA A 176 11.05 -6.13 0.66
CA ALA A 176 9.72 -5.75 0.20
C ALA A 176 8.80 -6.94 0.47
N LEU A 177 8.40 -7.09 1.73
CA LEU A 177 7.65 -8.25 2.19
C LEU A 177 6.61 -7.85 3.24
N ALA A 178 5.38 -8.31 3.03
CA ALA A 178 4.30 -8.09 3.96
C ALA A 178 3.40 -9.31 4.14
N GLY A 179 2.74 -9.33 5.29
CA GLY A 179 1.74 -10.32 5.66
C GLY A 179 1.31 -10.09 7.10
N GLY A 180 0.14 -10.61 7.49
CA GLY A 180 -0.30 -10.58 8.89
C GLY A 180 -0.16 -9.19 9.54
N GLY A 181 0.67 -9.09 10.57
CA GLY A 181 0.88 -7.88 11.37
C GLY A 181 1.91 -6.86 10.84
N LEU A 182 2.67 -7.18 9.78
CA LEU A 182 3.84 -6.40 9.36
C LEU A 182 3.94 -6.27 7.84
N ALA A 183 4.16 -5.05 7.36
CA ALA A 183 4.76 -4.75 6.07
C ALA A 183 6.16 -4.19 6.30
N LEU A 184 7.19 -4.84 5.77
CA LEU A 184 8.59 -4.45 5.91
C LEU A 184 9.15 -4.05 4.54
N VAL A 185 9.59 -2.80 4.45
CA VAL A 185 10.10 -2.20 3.22
C VAL A 185 11.47 -1.55 3.45
N GLY A 186 12.31 -1.51 2.43
CA GLY A 186 13.56 -0.75 2.47
C GLY A 186 13.37 0.73 2.14
N THR A 187 14.46 1.49 2.23
CA THR A 187 14.48 2.96 2.15
C THR A 187 15.29 3.50 0.97
N GLY A 188 15.68 2.63 0.02
CA GLY A 188 16.66 2.96 -1.04
C GLY A 188 16.32 4.20 -1.89
N CYS A 189 15.03 4.47 -2.11
CA CYS A 189 14.57 5.67 -2.84
C CYS A 189 13.80 6.67 -1.97
N LEU A 190 13.87 6.55 -0.63
CA LEU A 190 13.14 7.45 0.27
C LEU A 190 13.53 8.92 0.04
N HIS A 191 14.78 9.19 -0.38
CA HIS A 191 15.24 10.54 -0.74
C HIS A 191 14.40 11.24 -1.83
N THR A 192 13.65 10.50 -2.64
CA THR A 192 12.77 11.04 -3.68
C THR A 192 11.39 11.48 -3.17
N TRP A 193 11.02 11.08 -1.96
CA TRP A 193 9.69 11.33 -1.39
C TRP A 193 9.57 12.78 -0.87
N PRO A 194 8.37 13.39 -0.94
CA PRO A 194 8.12 14.72 -0.40
C PRO A 194 8.11 14.72 1.13
N THR A 195 8.40 15.87 1.75
CA THR A 195 8.21 16.09 3.20
C THR A 195 6.97 16.93 3.53
N SER A 196 6.31 17.51 2.51
CA SER A 196 5.09 18.29 2.68
C SER A 196 4.11 18.09 1.52
N LEU A 197 2.84 18.44 1.72
CA LEU A 197 1.79 18.27 0.71
C LEU A 197 2.03 19.10 -0.55
N GLU A 198 2.64 20.28 -0.39
CA GLU A 198 2.96 21.20 -1.50
C GLU A 198 4.00 20.60 -2.44
N GLN A 199 4.89 19.73 -1.93
CA GLN A 199 5.94 19.10 -2.72
C GLN A 199 5.46 17.88 -3.50
N VAL A 200 4.32 17.27 -3.13
CA VAL A 200 3.88 15.96 -3.67
C VAL A 200 3.87 15.96 -5.19
N VAL A 201 3.23 16.96 -5.81
CA VAL A 201 3.16 17.06 -7.28
C VAL A 201 4.57 17.25 -7.84
N SER A 202 5.34 18.22 -7.35
CA SER A 202 6.69 18.50 -7.85
C SER A 202 7.65 17.31 -7.75
N CYS A 203 7.50 16.46 -6.72
CA CYS A 203 8.27 15.23 -6.55
C CYS A 203 7.87 14.19 -7.59
N PHE A 204 6.57 13.97 -7.84
CA PHE A 204 6.10 13.03 -8.87
C PHE A 204 6.50 13.46 -10.29
N THR A 205 6.57 14.76 -10.53
CA THR A 205 6.92 15.33 -11.84
C THR A 205 8.42 15.64 -11.95
N ASN A 206 9.26 15.19 -11.02
CA ASN A 206 10.69 15.48 -11.03
C ASN A 206 11.43 14.60 -12.04
N GLU A 207 11.82 15.19 -13.18
CA GLU A 207 12.54 14.51 -14.26
C GLU A 207 14.06 14.42 -14.06
N THR A 208 14.59 14.90 -12.93
CA THR A 208 16.03 14.79 -12.60
C THR A 208 16.44 13.33 -12.67
N LYS A 209 17.58 13.06 -13.32
CA LYS A 209 18.11 11.70 -13.47
C LYS A 209 18.70 11.19 -12.16
N ILE A 210 18.49 9.90 -11.89
CA ILE A 210 19.11 9.23 -10.75
C ILE A 210 20.61 9.11 -11.01
N ASP A 211 21.42 9.60 -10.07
CA ASP A 211 22.87 9.42 -10.12
C ASP A 211 23.23 7.93 -9.94
N PRO A 212 24.20 7.37 -10.69
CA PRO A 212 24.62 5.97 -10.52
C PRO A 212 25.04 5.58 -9.09
N SER A 213 25.38 6.53 -8.23
CA SER A 213 25.66 6.32 -6.81
C SER A 213 24.40 6.08 -5.95
N LEU A 214 23.21 6.13 -6.54
CA LEU A 214 21.92 5.94 -5.88
C LEU A 214 21.14 4.81 -6.56
N LEU A 215 20.23 4.18 -5.80
CA LEU A 215 19.36 3.14 -6.34
C LEU A 215 18.35 3.74 -7.32
N ASP A 216 18.35 3.25 -8.56
CA ASP A 216 17.24 3.45 -9.48
C ASP A 216 16.20 2.32 -9.34
N ASN A 217 15.18 2.55 -8.53
CA ASN A 217 14.00 1.68 -8.44
C ASN A 217 12.80 2.29 -9.18
N SER A 218 13.03 2.95 -10.31
CA SER A 218 11.97 3.58 -11.10
C SER A 218 11.42 2.69 -12.22
N TYR A 219 11.81 1.42 -12.27
CA TYR A 219 11.48 0.52 -13.37
C TYR A 219 11.94 1.10 -14.74
N TYR A 220 13.22 1.46 -14.78
CA TYR A 220 13.95 1.99 -15.94
C TYR A 220 13.51 3.37 -16.46
N ARG A 221 12.72 4.13 -15.70
CA ARG A 221 12.41 5.53 -16.02
C ARG A 221 13.62 6.44 -15.77
N GLY A 222 14.48 6.06 -14.84
CA GLY A 222 15.73 6.73 -14.50
C GLY A 222 15.56 8.10 -13.85
N THR A 223 14.39 8.41 -13.26
CA THR A 223 14.08 9.73 -12.70
C THR A 223 13.66 9.68 -11.24
N TYR A 224 13.81 10.80 -10.53
CA TYR A 224 13.33 10.97 -9.15
C TYR A 224 11.83 10.72 -9.05
N GLY A 225 11.03 11.30 -9.95
CA GLY A 225 9.58 11.09 -9.99
C GLY A 225 9.19 9.64 -10.28
N GLY A 226 9.95 8.95 -11.15
CA GLY A 226 9.76 7.53 -11.41
C GLY A 226 10.06 6.65 -10.19
N CYS A 227 11.14 6.94 -9.47
CA CYS A 227 11.49 6.26 -8.21
C CYS A 227 10.43 6.50 -7.14
N TYR A 228 9.96 7.74 -6.98
CA TYR A 228 8.91 8.07 -6.03
C TYR A 228 7.61 7.31 -6.34
N SER A 229 7.18 7.29 -7.62
CA SER A 229 6.00 6.54 -8.05
C SER A 229 6.09 5.04 -7.78
N THR A 230 7.18 4.39 -8.22
CA THR A 230 7.36 2.95 -8.00
C THR A 230 7.44 2.63 -6.51
N THR A 231 8.20 3.38 -5.72
CA THR A 231 8.41 3.03 -4.31
C THR A 231 7.20 3.34 -3.43
N LEU A 232 6.48 4.45 -3.65
CA LEU A 232 5.18 4.66 -2.98
C LEU A 232 4.18 3.56 -3.34
N GLY A 233 4.16 3.18 -4.63
CA GLY A 233 3.36 2.07 -5.12
C GLY A 233 3.70 0.72 -4.50
N SER A 234 4.99 0.40 -4.40
CA SER A 234 5.45 -0.83 -3.75
C SER A 234 5.04 -0.86 -2.28
N VAL A 235 5.15 0.25 -1.55
CA VAL A 235 4.61 0.33 -0.18
C VAL A 235 3.10 0.14 -0.17
N CYS A 236 2.35 0.72 -1.13
CA CYS A 236 0.91 0.50 -1.26
C CYS A 236 0.56 -0.98 -1.53
N HIS A 237 1.39 -1.69 -2.31
CA HIS A 237 1.26 -3.13 -2.58
C HIS A 237 1.46 -3.96 -1.31
N GLU A 238 2.52 -3.68 -0.56
CA GLU A 238 2.81 -4.36 0.71
C GLU A 238 1.72 -4.10 1.76
N VAL A 239 1.20 -2.87 1.83
CA VAL A 239 0.01 -2.56 2.65
C VAL A 239 -1.21 -3.37 2.21
N GLY A 240 -1.37 -3.62 0.91
CA GLY A 240 -2.39 -4.52 0.40
C GLY A 240 -2.26 -5.95 0.95
N HIS A 241 -1.05 -6.52 0.93
CA HIS A 241 -0.79 -7.84 1.52
C HIS A 241 -1.07 -7.88 3.03
N MET A 242 -0.70 -6.83 3.75
CA MET A 242 -1.01 -6.66 5.17
C MET A 242 -2.52 -6.66 5.48
N PHE A 243 -3.36 -6.33 4.49
CA PHE A 243 -4.82 -6.43 4.52
C PHE A 243 -5.38 -7.62 3.72
N ASN A 244 -4.62 -8.70 3.71
CA ASN A 244 -4.99 -9.98 3.12
C ASN A 244 -5.26 -9.91 1.62
N LEU A 245 -4.75 -8.95 0.86
CA LEU A 245 -4.82 -9.00 -0.60
C LEU A 245 -3.78 -9.98 -1.17
N GLY A 246 -4.16 -10.72 -2.20
CA GLY A 246 -3.26 -11.61 -2.95
C GLY A 246 -2.84 -10.99 -4.28
N HIS A 247 -1.83 -11.55 -4.93
CA HIS A 247 -1.40 -11.08 -6.25
C HIS A 247 -2.50 -11.27 -7.28
N THR A 248 -2.72 -10.26 -8.11
CA THR A 248 -3.68 -10.27 -9.21
C THR A 248 -2.98 -10.08 -10.56
N GLU A 249 -3.68 -10.36 -11.65
CA GLU A 249 -3.13 -10.16 -13.01
C GLU A 249 -2.85 -8.69 -13.35
N THR A 250 -3.56 -7.75 -12.69
CA THR A 250 -3.50 -6.30 -12.97
C THR A 250 -3.69 -5.50 -11.69
N GLY A 251 -3.40 -4.19 -11.74
CA GLY A 251 -3.68 -3.25 -10.66
C GLY A 251 -2.57 -3.19 -9.60
N ILE A 252 -2.88 -2.61 -8.44
CA ILE A 252 -1.93 -2.40 -7.33
C ILE A 252 -1.31 -3.71 -6.85
N MET A 253 -2.06 -4.81 -6.82
CA MET A 253 -1.55 -6.14 -6.44
C MET A 253 -0.81 -6.86 -7.58
N SER A 254 -0.33 -6.09 -8.55
CA SER A 254 0.51 -6.45 -9.69
C SER A 254 1.41 -5.25 -10.01
N ARG A 255 1.91 -5.08 -11.24
CA ARG A 255 2.72 -3.90 -11.63
C ARG A 255 1.95 -2.58 -11.79
N GLY A 256 0.64 -2.55 -11.53
CA GLY A 256 -0.14 -1.31 -11.60
C GLY A 256 0.30 -0.27 -10.56
N PHE A 257 0.98 -0.69 -9.49
CA PHE A 257 1.51 0.24 -8.49
C PHE A 257 2.60 1.18 -9.02
N ASP A 258 3.25 0.86 -10.14
CA ASP A 258 4.29 1.73 -10.71
C ASP A 258 3.74 3.08 -11.20
N TYR A 259 2.43 3.18 -11.37
CA TYR A 259 1.72 4.34 -11.91
C TYR A 259 1.02 5.19 -10.83
N THR A 260 1.35 5.00 -9.55
CA THR A 260 0.67 5.75 -8.46
C THR A 260 0.78 7.27 -8.59
N ASN A 261 1.81 7.79 -9.28
CA ASN A 261 1.90 9.22 -9.61
C ASN A 261 0.66 9.73 -10.35
N LEU A 262 0.03 8.93 -11.20
CA LEU A 262 -1.14 9.32 -11.98
C LEU A 262 -2.39 9.51 -11.10
N VAL A 263 -2.42 8.93 -9.90
CA VAL A 263 -3.50 9.18 -8.92
C VAL A 263 -3.47 10.65 -8.48
N PHE A 264 -2.30 11.25 -8.37
CA PHE A 264 -2.09 12.59 -7.79
C PHE A 264 -1.84 13.70 -8.81
N THR A 265 -1.50 13.33 -10.05
CA THR A 265 -1.14 14.29 -11.11
C THR A 265 -2.20 14.32 -12.21
N THR A 266 -2.32 15.46 -12.91
CA THR A 266 -3.20 15.61 -14.09
C THR A 266 -2.43 15.65 -15.40
N GLU A 267 -1.13 15.89 -15.33
CA GLU A 267 -0.27 15.82 -16.48
C GLU A 267 -0.08 14.36 -16.85
N ASN A 268 -0.51 14.00 -18.06
CA ASN A 268 0.06 12.87 -18.78
C ASN A 268 1.50 13.25 -19.13
N ILE A 269 2.40 13.29 -18.14
CA ILE A 269 3.85 13.44 -18.32
C ILE A 269 4.29 12.19 -19.06
N HIS A 270 4.08 12.23 -20.37
CA HIS A 270 4.34 11.21 -21.38
C HIS A 270 4.66 9.85 -20.78
N LEU A 271 3.64 9.16 -20.21
CA LEU A 271 3.73 7.83 -19.59
C LEU A 271 5.18 7.42 -19.42
N LEU A 272 5.92 7.94 -18.42
CA LEU A 272 7.37 7.73 -18.33
C LEU A 272 7.60 6.26 -18.63
N PRO A 273 8.15 5.92 -19.82
CA PRO A 273 7.86 4.63 -20.39
C PRO A 273 8.52 3.62 -19.48
N MET A 274 7.70 2.75 -18.90
CA MET A 274 8.23 1.61 -18.21
C MET A 274 8.92 0.76 -19.26
N LEU A 275 10.20 0.48 -19.03
CA LEU A 275 11.00 -0.30 -19.95
C LEU A 275 11.36 -1.61 -19.25
N GLU A 276 11.44 -2.69 -20.03
CA GLU A 276 11.92 -3.97 -19.53
C GLU A 276 12.97 -4.51 -20.50
N VAL A 277 14.00 -5.14 -19.94
CA VAL A 277 15.00 -5.87 -20.72
C VAL A 277 14.49 -7.28 -20.95
N ARG A 278 14.43 -7.73 -22.21
CA ARG A 278 13.96 -9.09 -22.49
C ARG A 278 14.89 -10.13 -21.86
N PRO A 279 14.38 -11.10 -21.08
CA PRO A 279 15.22 -12.12 -20.44
C PRO A 279 16.09 -12.90 -21.43
N ASN A 280 15.56 -13.14 -22.63
CA ASN A 280 16.23 -13.93 -23.67
C ASN A 280 17.11 -13.08 -24.61
N ASN A 281 17.06 -11.75 -24.51
CA ASN A 281 17.90 -10.85 -25.30
C ASN A 281 18.20 -9.56 -24.51
N PRO A 282 19.30 -9.54 -23.73
CA PRO A 282 19.62 -8.43 -22.82
C PRO A 282 19.87 -7.08 -23.51
N THR A 283 20.02 -7.08 -24.84
CA THR A 283 20.21 -5.85 -25.64
C THR A 283 18.89 -5.25 -26.13
N GLU A 284 17.78 -5.96 -25.99
CA GLU A 284 16.46 -5.50 -26.42
C GLU A 284 15.67 -4.92 -25.23
N ILE A 285 15.44 -3.61 -25.30
CA ILE A 285 14.62 -2.87 -24.36
C ILE A 285 13.21 -2.71 -24.97
N VAL A 286 12.18 -3.15 -24.25
CA VAL A 286 10.80 -3.07 -24.71
C VAL A 286 9.97 -2.13 -23.83
N LEU A 287 9.06 -1.40 -24.47
CA LEU A 287 8.03 -0.63 -23.78
C LEU A 287 7.04 -1.59 -23.11
N VAL A 288 6.91 -1.47 -21.79
CA VAL A 288 5.93 -2.20 -21.00
C VAL A 288 4.58 -1.52 -21.16
N LYS A 289 3.69 -2.17 -21.93
CA LYS A 289 2.32 -1.70 -22.07
C LYS A 289 1.49 -2.14 -20.86
N PRO A 290 0.87 -1.21 -20.12
CA PRO A 290 -0.01 -1.58 -19.02
C PRO A 290 -1.19 -2.40 -19.56
N LEU A 291 -1.60 -3.42 -18.79
CA LEU A 291 -2.83 -4.17 -19.06
C LEU A 291 -4.04 -3.31 -18.64
N ILE A 292 -4.53 -2.50 -19.56
CA ILE A 292 -5.72 -1.65 -19.35
C ILE A 292 -6.97 -2.50 -19.61
N ARG A 293 -7.81 -2.70 -18.58
CA ARG A 293 -9.18 -3.18 -18.78
C ARG A 293 -10.12 -1.98 -18.81
N ALA A 294 -10.93 -1.87 -19.85
CA ALA A 294 -11.84 -0.75 -20.15
C ALA A 294 -12.97 -0.48 -19.11
N LYS A 295 -12.85 -0.98 -17.88
CA LYS A 295 -13.89 -0.95 -16.85
C LYS A 295 -13.70 0.14 -15.79
N TYR A 296 -12.56 0.82 -15.76
CA TYR A 296 -12.27 1.84 -14.74
C TYR A 296 -12.63 3.25 -15.21
N THR A 297 -13.15 4.07 -14.29
CA THR A 297 -13.68 5.42 -14.59
C THR A 297 -12.60 6.49 -14.69
N GLU A 298 -11.47 6.28 -14.01
CA GLU A 298 -10.27 7.11 -14.10
C GLU A 298 -9.19 6.34 -14.88
N ASP A 299 -8.52 7.00 -15.82
CA ASP A 299 -7.44 6.41 -16.64
C ASP A 299 -6.07 6.70 -16.01
N ASP A 300 -5.88 6.28 -14.76
CA ASP A 300 -4.61 6.45 -14.02
C ASP A 300 -3.80 5.17 -13.86
N LEU A 301 -4.22 4.08 -14.54
CA LEU A 301 -3.55 2.77 -14.57
C LEU A 301 -3.37 2.09 -13.20
N THR A 302 -3.82 2.73 -12.13
CA THR A 302 -3.68 2.32 -10.75
C THR A 302 -5.05 1.93 -10.23
N HIS A 303 -5.33 0.63 -10.12
CA HIS A 303 -6.64 0.17 -9.67
C HIS A 303 -6.57 -0.99 -8.68
N LEU A 304 -7.66 -1.18 -7.95
CA LEU A 304 -7.95 -2.44 -7.26
C LEU A 304 -8.86 -3.27 -8.16
N THR A 305 -8.58 -4.57 -8.30
CA THR A 305 -9.59 -5.49 -8.85
C THR A 305 -10.82 -5.47 -7.94
N TYR A 306 -12.00 -5.74 -8.50
CA TYR A 306 -13.24 -5.76 -7.72
C TYR A 306 -13.14 -6.70 -6.51
N ALA A 307 -12.48 -7.85 -6.66
CA ALA A 307 -12.24 -8.80 -5.58
C ALA A 307 -11.40 -8.19 -4.44
N CYS A 308 -10.30 -7.51 -4.77
CA CYS A 308 -9.47 -6.82 -3.78
C CYS A 308 -10.25 -5.70 -3.09
N ALA A 309 -10.97 -4.89 -3.87
CA ALA A 309 -11.78 -3.80 -3.33
C ALA A 309 -12.88 -4.34 -2.39
N ALA A 310 -13.52 -5.46 -2.74
CA ALA A 310 -14.52 -6.12 -1.90
C ALA A 310 -13.92 -6.68 -0.59
N ILE A 311 -12.71 -7.25 -0.62
CA ILE A 311 -12.01 -7.66 0.61
C ILE A 311 -11.80 -6.45 1.51
N LEU A 312 -11.21 -5.36 1.01
CA LEU A 312 -10.96 -4.16 1.81
C LEU A 312 -12.26 -3.52 2.30
N ALA A 313 -13.29 -3.44 1.45
CA ALA A 313 -14.58 -2.87 1.81
C ALA A 313 -15.23 -3.57 3.00
N HIS A 314 -14.99 -4.87 3.18
CA HIS A 314 -15.50 -5.65 4.30
C HIS A 314 -14.45 -5.90 5.40
N HIS A 315 -13.19 -5.52 5.21
CA HIS A 315 -12.11 -5.74 6.16
C HIS A 315 -12.34 -4.98 7.46
N LYS A 316 -12.16 -5.63 8.62
CA LYS A 316 -12.37 -4.98 9.93
C LYS A 316 -11.51 -3.73 10.19
N TRP A 317 -10.39 -3.61 9.47
CA TRP A 317 -9.48 -2.45 9.55
C TRP A 317 -9.89 -1.24 8.70
N PHE A 318 -10.94 -1.39 7.90
CA PHE A 318 -11.50 -0.35 7.02
C PHE A 318 -12.94 0.01 7.42
N ASN A 319 -13.37 -0.41 8.60
CA ASN A 319 -14.74 -0.30 9.07
C ASN A 319 -14.79 -0.05 10.57
N ASP A 320 -15.91 0.51 11.03
CA ASP A 320 -16.26 0.56 12.44
C ASP A 320 -16.30 -0.85 13.05
N GLU A 321 -15.98 -0.92 14.35
CA GLU A 321 -16.05 -2.19 15.09
C GLU A 321 -17.49 -2.72 15.14
N LYS A 322 -17.66 -4.00 14.78
CA LYS A 322 -18.93 -4.70 14.90
C LYS A 322 -18.84 -5.71 16.06
N LYS A 323 -19.65 -5.53 17.09
CA LYS A 323 -19.68 -6.40 18.29
C LYS A 323 -20.54 -7.67 18.14
N LEU A 324 -20.88 -8.06 16.91
CA LEU A 324 -21.74 -9.22 16.68
C LEU A 324 -20.90 -10.51 16.67
N PRO A 325 -21.23 -11.52 17.49
CA PRO A 325 -20.58 -12.81 17.39
C PRO A 325 -20.93 -13.42 16.02
N SER A 326 -19.91 -13.73 15.23
CA SER A 326 -20.06 -14.48 14.00
C SER A 326 -18.89 -15.43 13.83
N SER A 327 -19.12 -16.57 13.19
CA SER A 327 -18.08 -17.52 12.85
C SER A 327 -17.95 -17.67 11.34
N ILE A 328 -16.74 -18.00 10.91
CA ILE A 328 -16.43 -18.43 9.54
C ILE A 328 -15.51 -19.63 9.62
N TYR A 329 -15.82 -20.69 8.88
CA TYR A 329 -15.04 -21.93 8.89
C TYR A 329 -15.12 -22.66 7.55
N TYR A 330 -14.17 -23.56 7.32
CA TYR A 330 -14.12 -24.43 6.15
C TYR A 330 -14.22 -25.90 6.57
N ASP A 331 -15.17 -26.61 6.01
CA ASP A 331 -15.33 -28.05 6.12
C ASP A 331 -14.59 -28.72 4.95
N SER A 332 -13.46 -29.38 5.24
CA SER A 332 -12.63 -30.04 4.24
C SER A 332 -13.26 -31.29 3.64
N ILE A 333 -14.12 -32.00 4.39
CA ILE A 333 -14.80 -33.22 3.94
C ILE A 333 -15.86 -32.84 2.89
N ARG A 334 -16.62 -31.79 3.18
CA ARG A 334 -17.69 -31.30 2.29
C ARG A 334 -17.19 -30.32 1.24
N SER A 335 -15.98 -29.77 1.42
CA SER A 335 -15.42 -28.68 0.61
C SER A 335 -16.31 -27.42 0.67
N ILE A 336 -16.78 -27.05 1.86
CA ILE A 336 -17.74 -25.93 2.04
C ILE A 336 -17.17 -24.88 2.98
N VAL A 337 -17.19 -23.63 2.54
CA VAL A 337 -16.96 -22.46 3.39
C VAL A 337 -18.31 -21.99 3.92
N THR A 338 -18.41 -21.77 5.23
CA THR A 338 -19.62 -21.30 5.90
C THR A 338 -19.34 -20.05 6.72
N SER A 339 -20.24 -19.06 6.67
CA SER A 339 -20.25 -17.91 7.58
C SER A 339 -21.67 -17.59 8.06
N ASP A 340 -21.81 -17.32 9.35
CA ASP A 340 -23.07 -16.93 9.98
C ASP A 340 -23.54 -15.55 9.53
N ALA A 341 -22.58 -14.62 9.36
CA ALA A 341 -22.80 -13.25 8.91
C ALA A 341 -23.01 -13.13 7.39
N GLY A 342 -22.65 -14.18 6.65
CA GLY A 342 -22.71 -14.23 5.20
C GLY A 342 -21.40 -13.84 4.54
N LEU A 343 -20.94 -14.70 3.63
CA LEU A 343 -19.74 -14.54 2.84
C LEU A 343 -19.84 -13.34 1.90
N LYS A 344 -18.70 -12.68 1.68
CA LYS A 344 -18.55 -11.58 0.73
C LYS A 344 -17.54 -11.88 -0.35
N VAL A 345 -16.38 -12.40 0.05
CA VAL A 345 -15.37 -12.89 -0.89
C VAL A 345 -14.83 -14.22 -0.39
N VAL A 346 -14.70 -15.18 -1.30
CA VAL A 346 -13.93 -16.39 -1.09
C VAL A 346 -12.89 -16.49 -2.19
N GLN A 347 -11.65 -16.78 -1.84
CA GLN A 347 -10.52 -16.86 -2.76
C GLN A 347 -9.70 -18.11 -2.48
N VAL A 348 -9.27 -18.76 -3.56
CA VAL A 348 -8.24 -19.78 -3.51
C VAL A 348 -6.98 -19.18 -4.12
N ARG A 349 -5.88 -19.23 -3.36
CA ARG A 349 -4.57 -18.71 -3.73
C ARG A 349 -3.57 -19.83 -3.89
N GLY A 350 -2.70 -19.68 -4.88
CA GLY A 350 -1.59 -20.58 -5.12
C GLY A 350 -0.32 -20.11 -4.44
N VAL A 351 0.81 -20.56 -5.00
CA VAL A 351 2.15 -20.18 -4.57
C VAL A 351 2.31 -18.65 -4.58
N CYS A 352 3.03 -18.12 -3.59
CA CYS A 352 3.27 -16.68 -3.41
C CYS A 352 1.99 -15.83 -3.36
N GLY A 353 0.85 -16.41 -2.94
CA GLY A 353 -0.39 -15.66 -2.76
C GLY A 353 -1.11 -15.25 -4.06
N ALA A 354 -0.73 -15.82 -5.22
CA ALA A 354 -1.41 -15.57 -6.49
C ALA A 354 -2.86 -16.03 -6.47
N VAL A 355 -3.80 -15.14 -6.80
CA VAL A 355 -5.23 -15.46 -6.83
C VAL A 355 -5.53 -16.39 -8.00
N LEU A 356 -5.83 -17.66 -7.72
CA LEU A 356 -6.21 -18.66 -8.74
C LEU A 356 -7.69 -18.54 -9.11
N LYS A 357 -8.53 -18.29 -8.10
CA LYS A 357 -9.97 -18.11 -8.27
C LYS A 357 -10.52 -17.24 -7.14
N SER A 358 -11.46 -16.37 -7.51
CA SER A 358 -12.21 -15.52 -6.59
C SER A 358 -13.70 -15.70 -6.86
N TRP A 359 -14.48 -15.69 -5.78
CA TRP A 359 -15.93 -15.68 -5.79
C TRP A 359 -16.40 -14.51 -4.94
N GLU A 360 -16.99 -13.51 -5.58
CA GLU A 360 -17.63 -12.38 -4.94
C GLU A 360 -19.13 -12.70 -4.80
N VAL A 361 -19.55 -12.92 -3.55
CA VAL A 361 -20.88 -13.41 -3.22
C VAL A 361 -21.57 -12.43 -2.26
N GLY A 362 -22.86 -12.67 -1.97
CA GLY A 362 -23.54 -11.84 -0.98
C GLY A 362 -23.89 -10.42 -1.45
N MET A 363 -23.79 -10.12 -2.76
CA MET A 363 -24.11 -8.80 -3.33
C MET A 363 -25.63 -8.57 -3.48
N LYS A 364 -26.36 -9.56 -4.00
CA LYS A 364 -27.82 -9.47 -4.23
C LYS A 364 -28.64 -10.08 -3.10
N ALA A 365 -28.17 -11.19 -2.54
CA ALA A 365 -28.82 -11.93 -1.47
C ALA A 365 -27.77 -12.52 -0.54
N LEU A 366 -28.12 -12.76 0.72
CA LEU A 366 -27.24 -13.35 1.73
C LEU A 366 -26.72 -14.71 1.25
N CYS A 367 -25.40 -14.90 1.27
CA CYS A 367 -24.75 -16.16 0.91
C CYS A 367 -24.00 -16.69 2.12
N LYS A 368 -24.57 -17.66 2.85
CA LYS A 368 -23.91 -18.24 4.03
C LYS A 368 -22.92 -19.35 3.70
N HIS A 369 -23.12 -20.03 2.57
CA HIS A 369 -22.35 -21.21 2.20
C HIS A 369 -21.83 -21.09 0.77
N LEU A 370 -20.58 -21.51 0.55
CA LEU A 370 -20.01 -21.68 -0.78
C LEU A 370 -19.29 -23.03 -0.86
N VAL A 371 -19.70 -23.86 -1.82
CA VAL A 371 -19.01 -25.12 -2.13
C VAL A 371 -17.83 -24.82 -3.04
N LEU A 372 -16.63 -25.25 -2.65
CA LEU A 372 -15.42 -25.11 -3.44
C LEU A 372 -15.23 -26.32 -4.37
N PRO A 373 -14.69 -26.11 -5.59
CA PRO A 373 -14.29 -27.22 -6.44
C PRO A 373 -13.19 -28.06 -5.76
N ARG A 374 -13.38 -29.39 -5.70
CA ARG A 374 -12.41 -30.32 -5.07
C ARG A 374 -11.02 -30.32 -5.72
N THR A 375 -10.89 -29.76 -6.93
CA THR A 375 -9.61 -29.61 -7.65
C THR A 375 -8.56 -28.79 -6.90
N TYR A 376 -8.95 -28.07 -5.86
CA TYR A 376 -8.04 -27.24 -5.05
C TYR A 376 -7.52 -27.92 -3.77
N GLN A 377 -8.15 -29.01 -3.30
CA GLN A 377 -7.86 -29.64 -2.00
C GLN A 377 -6.51 -30.38 -1.90
N ASN A 378 -5.75 -30.45 -2.99
CA ASN A 378 -4.47 -31.16 -3.05
C ASN A 378 -3.36 -30.28 -3.64
N LYS A 379 -3.59 -28.97 -3.75
CA LYS A 379 -2.71 -28.04 -4.48
C LYS A 379 -2.02 -27.03 -3.57
N ALA A 380 -1.56 -27.43 -2.38
CA ALA A 380 -0.84 -26.57 -1.43
C ALA A 380 -1.37 -25.12 -1.45
N ALA A 381 -2.69 -24.98 -1.39
CA ALA A 381 -3.38 -23.76 -1.75
C ALA A 381 -3.87 -23.08 -0.48
N THR A 382 -3.91 -21.76 -0.48
CA THR A 382 -4.44 -20.99 0.64
C THR A 382 -5.86 -20.53 0.33
N LEU A 383 -6.80 -20.97 1.14
CA LEU A 383 -8.15 -20.45 1.18
C LEU A 383 -8.18 -19.15 2.00
N ILE A 384 -8.75 -18.10 1.41
CA ILE A 384 -9.07 -16.85 2.08
C ILE A 384 -10.57 -16.63 1.94
N ALA A 385 -11.27 -16.36 3.03
CA ALA A 385 -12.66 -15.97 2.98
C ALA A 385 -12.92 -14.81 3.94
N ILE A 386 -13.76 -13.86 3.52
CA ILE A 386 -14.19 -12.75 4.36
C ILE A 386 -15.72 -12.66 4.36
N ASP A 387 -16.27 -12.39 5.54
CA ASP A 387 -17.71 -12.24 5.72
C ASP A 387 -18.16 -10.78 5.85
N ALA A 388 -19.47 -10.57 6.00
CA ALA A 388 -20.08 -9.27 6.13
C ALA A 388 -19.69 -8.51 7.41
N ASN A 389 -19.18 -9.22 8.43
CA ASN A 389 -18.71 -8.63 9.68
C ASN A 389 -17.20 -8.34 9.66
N GLY A 390 -16.50 -8.73 8.60
CA GLY A 390 -15.07 -8.51 8.44
C GLY A 390 -14.20 -9.54 9.14
N ILE A 391 -14.77 -10.70 9.49
CA ILE A 391 -14.00 -11.85 9.97
C ILE A 391 -13.39 -12.53 8.76
N ILE A 392 -12.10 -12.86 8.88
CA ILE A 392 -11.30 -13.45 7.81
C ILE A 392 -10.88 -14.85 8.22
N LEU A 393 -11.23 -15.83 7.40
CA LEU A 393 -10.65 -17.17 7.42
C LEU A 393 -9.43 -17.19 6.52
N THR A 394 -8.29 -17.66 7.05
CA THR A 394 -7.11 -18.01 6.27
C THR A 394 -6.70 -19.43 6.62
N GLN A 395 -6.71 -20.34 5.63
CA GLN A 395 -6.44 -21.76 5.88
C GLN A 395 -5.75 -22.41 4.68
N GLN A 396 -4.76 -23.29 4.92
CA GLN A 396 -4.21 -24.16 3.88
C GLN A 396 -5.20 -25.29 3.57
N ILE A 397 -5.45 -25.56 2.28
CA ILE A 397 -6.45 -26.53 1.81
C ILE A 397 -5.90 -27.49 0.76
#